data_AF-A0A645FHX4-F1
#
_entry.id   AF-A0A645FHX4-F1
#
_cell.length_a   1.000
_cell.length_b   1.000
_cell.length_c   1.000
_cell.angle_alpha   90.00
_cell.angle_beta   90.00
_cell.angle_gamma   90.00
#
_symmetry.space_group_name_H-M   'P 1'
#
loop_
_entity.id
_entity.type
_entity.pdbx_description
1 polymer ?
#
loop_
_entity_poly.entity_id
_entity_poly.type
_entity_poly.pdbx_seq_one_letter_code
_entity_poly.pdbx_strand_id
1 'polypeptide(L)'
;MAPQTGTGYAPAGIGVTSTSTDLTKYAQALLSGTAPGMAALGPRIRIDSGALAGQQMGLAWVVSDADGHDVTWHNGMTAGMTSMLVVDRQAQAGVIVLGNRARDLTGAGLILLAGTDDPGIPAPPPVDGDTVAWVAVGIPLVLLFAFGAVRGRSRSRVLGQGLGAAGAVLLWGIAQPWDWAPPWTFGVALGVGVAGGVIAAMRWHRLPWLPPRRRAPAIIAFVLGVAWFCLMVGFAVYVGTLIPRTPAG
;
A
#
# COMPACT_ATOMS: atom_id res chain seq x y z
N MET A 1 8.68 24.19 -1.98
CA MET A 1 8.60 22.78 -1.59
C MET A 1 9.57 22.61 -0.43
N ALA A 2 9.09 22.31 0.77
CA ALA A 2 10.00 22.02 1.89
C ALA A 2 10.70 20.67 1.62
N PRO A 3 11.98 20.50 2.00
CA PRO A 3 12.65 19.21 1.96
C PRO A 3 11.83 18.17 2.73
N GLN A 4 11.80 16.92 2.26
CA GLN A 4 11.23 15.82 3.04
C GLN A 4 12.09 15.63 4.28
N THR A 5 11.67 16.18 5.42
CA THR A 5 12.44 16.07 6.65
C THR A 5 12.31 14.68 7.26
N GLY A 6 11.14 14.03 7.14
CA GLY A 6 10.89 12.59 7.33
C GLY A 6 11.71 11.89 8.42
N THR A 7 11.99 12.57 9.54
CA THR A 7 13.09 12.21 10.45
C THR A 7 12.87 10.86 11.12
N GLY A 8 11.63 10.45 11.33
CA GLY A 8 11.26 9.12 11.84
C GLY A 8 11.59 7.98 10.87
N TYR A 9 11.73 8.25 9.58
CA TYR A 9 12.10 7.29 8.54
C TYR A 9 13.57 7.41 8.12
N ALA A 10 14.37 8.23 8.82
CA ALA A 10 15.78 8.37 8.50
C ALA A 10 16.54 7.02 8.48
N PRO A 11 16.32 6.09 9.43
CA PRO A 11 16.93 4.76 9.38
C PRO A 11 16.47 3.90 8.20
N ALA A 12 15.30 4.20 7.62
CA ALA A 12 14.73 3.49 6.48
C ALA A 12 15.15 4.10 5.13
N GLY A 13 16.00 5.14 5.13
CA GLY A 13 16.60 5.72 3.93
C GLY A 13 16.17 7.14 3.60
N ILE A 14 15.21 7.75 4.33
CA ILE A 14 14.90 9.17 4.11
C ILE A 14 16.08 10.04 4.56
N GLY A 15 16.58 10.90 3.66
CA GLY A 15 17.71 11.79 3.95
C GLY A 15 19.10 11.16 3.70
N VAL A 16 19.17 9.87 3.38
CA VAL A 16 20.39 9.28 2.84
C VAL A 16 20.51 9.68 1.38
N THR A 17 21.65 10.25 1.00
CA THR A 17 21.96 10.62 -0.38
C THR A 17 23.29 10.00 -0.79
N SER A 18 23.43 9.69 -2.07
CA SER A 18 24.64 9.10 -2.63
C SER A 18 24.79 9.50 -4.09
N THR A 19 25.90 9.11 -4.71
CA THR A 19 26.18 9.33 -6.13
C THR A 19 26.28 8.00 -6.87
N SER A 20 26.12 8.00 -8.20
CA SER A 20 26.38 6.80 -9.00
C SER A 20 27.81 6.29 -8.84
N THR A 21 28.78 7.18 -8.61
CA THR A 21 30.18 6.82 -8.36
C THR A 21 30.34 6.06 -7.05
N ASP A 22 29.72 6.54 -5.97
CA ASP A 22 29.81 5.87 -4.66
C ASP A 22 29.04 4.55 -4.65
N LEU A 23 27.87 4.51 -5.28
CA LEU A 23 27.12 3.26 -5.45
C LEU A 23 27.87 2.25 -6.31
N THR A 24 28.62 2.69 -7.33
CA THR A 24 29.48 1.80 -8.14
C THR A 24 30.60 1.19 -7.29
N LYS A 25 31.29 2.01 -6.47
CA LYS A 25 32.30 1.49 -5.53
C LYS A 25 31.69 0.52 -4.53
N TYR A 26 30.49 0.81 -4.04
CA TYR A 26 29.77 -0.06 -3.13
C TYR A 26 29.41 -1.40 -3.79
N ALA A 27 28.86 -1.37 -5.01
CA ALA A 27 28.54 -2.58 -5.78
C ALA A 27 29.80 -3.42 -6.04
N GLN A 28 30.93 -2.78 -6.42
CA GLN A 28 32.21 -3.48 -6.57
C GLN A 28 32.65 -4.16 -5.27
N ALA A 29 32.54 -3.48 -4.12
CA ALA A 29 32.88 -4.04 -2.82
C ALA A 29 31.96 -5.21 -2.42
N LEU A 30 30.66 -5.14 -2.76
CA LEU A 30 29.71 -6.24 -2.57
C LEU A 30 30.10 -7.45 -3.44
N LEU A 31 30.45 -7.22 -4.70
CA LEU A 31 30.84 -8.28 -5.64
C LEU A 31 32.15 -8.95 -5.22
N SER A 32 33.14 -8.18 -4.76
CA SER A 32 34.42 -8.70 -4.25
C SER A 32 34.33 -9.24 -2.82
N GLY A 33 33.18 -9.12 -2.15
CA GLY A 33 32.99 -9.59 -0.77
C GLY A 33 33.77 -8.81 0.29
N THR A 34 34.20 -7.58 -0.01
CA THR A 34 35.01 -6.74 0.87
C THR A 34 34.19 -5.66 1.58
N ALA A 35 32.92 -5.49 1.20
CA ALA A 35 32.03 -4.54 1.87
C ALA A 35 31.81 -4.93 3.35
N PRO A 36 31.73 -3.95 4.26
CA PRO A 36 31.36 -4.23 5.64
C PRO A 36 29.97 -4.89 5.72
N GLY A 37 29.84 -5.91 6.58
CA GLY A 37 28.55 -6.53 6.83
C GLY A 37 28.07 -7.50 5.75
N MET A 38 28.96 -8.10 4.94
CA MET A 38 28.59 -9.08 3.89
C MET A 38 27.60 -10.17 4.35
N ALA A 39 27.63 -10.55 5.63
CA ALA A 39 26.70 -11.53 6.21
C ALA A 39 25.22 -11.08 6.17
N ALA A 40 24.94 -9.80 5.89
CA ALA A 40 23.60 -9.25 5.71
C ALA A 40 22.96 -9.66 4.38
N LEU A 41 23.76 -9.96 3.34
CA LEU A 41 23.24 -10.34 2.02
C LEU A 41 22.69 -11.76 1.99
N GLY A 42 23.17 -12.64 2.89
CA GLY A 42 22.76 -14.03 2.91
C GLY A 42 21.30 -14.19 3.36
N PRO A 43 20.53 -15.12 2.77
CA PRO A 43 19.14 -15.34 3.11
C PRO A 43 18.99 -15.76 4.57
N ARG A 44 18.01 -15.14 5.27
CA ARG A 44 17.71 -15.39 6.69
C ARG A 44 16.28 -15.87 6.90
N ILE A 45 15.34 -15.33 6.13
CA ILE A 45 13.90 -15.55 6.29
C ILE A 45 13.31 -15.80 4.91
N ARG A 46 12.53 -16.88 4.75
CA ARG A 46 11.73 -17.09 3.55
C ARG A 46 10.43 -16.28 3.65
N ILE A 47 10.04 -15.65 2.56
CA ILE A 47 8.83 -14.83 2.48
C ILE A 47 7.72 -15.69 1.89
N ASP A 48 6.70 -15.99 2.70
CA ASP A 48 5.63 -16.91 2.31
C ASP A 48 4.34 -16.17 1.86
N SER A 49 4.31 -14.83 1.94
CA SER A 49 3.12 -14.02 1.61
C SER A 49 3.48 -12.62 1.09
N GLY A 50 2.48 -11.93 0.50
CA GLY A 50 2.62 -10.55 0.01
C GLY A 50 3.36 -10.44 -1.33
N ALA A 51 3.77 -9.21 -1.68
CA ALA A 51 4.37 -8.89 -2.98
C ALA A 51 5.72 -9.57 -3.25
N LEU A 52 6.41 -10.06 -2.21
CA LEU A 52 7.68 -10.78 -2.31
C LEU A 52 7.54 -12.27 -1.97
N ALA A 53 6.34 -12.83 -1.99
CA ALA A 53 6.12 -14.25 -1.73
C ALA A 53 6.96 -15.12 -2.68
N GLY A 54 7.61 -16.15 -2.12
CA GLY A 54 8.55 -17.01 -2.83
C GLY A 54 10.00 -16.54 -2.80
N GLN A 55 10.25 -15.29 -2.39
CA GLN A 55 11.60 -14.74 -2.21
C GLN A 55 12.15 -15.01 -0.81
N GLN A 56 13.42 -14.66 -0.60
CA GLN A 56 14.07 -14.69 0.70
C GLN A 56 14.51 -13.28 1.11
N MET A 57 14.69 -13.07 2.40
CA MET A 57 15.13 -11.80 2.99
C MET A 57 16.42 -12.05 3.77
N GLY A 58 17.46 -11.29 3.45
CA GLY A 58 18.65 -11.10 4.27
C GLY A 58 18.40 -10.12 5.42
N LEU A 59 19.42 -9.38 5.86
CA LEU A 59 19.23 -8.25 6.77
C LEU A 59 19.06 -6.97 5.94
N ALA A 60 17.80 -6.62 5.67
CA ALA A 60 17.40 -5.53 4.77
C ALA A 60 17.84 -5.72 3.30
N TRP A 61 18.00 -6.96 2.84
CA TRP A 61 18.29 -7.27 1.43
C TRP A 61 17.29 -8.29 0.93
N VAL A 62 16.73 -8.10 -0.26
CA VAL A 62 15.92 -9.14 -0.90
C VAL A 62 16.86 -10.07 -1.64
N VAL A 63 16.66 -11.38 -1.46
CA VAL A 63 17.37 -12.44 -2.14
C VAL A 63 16.37 -13.18 -3.01
N SER A 64 16.60 -13.15 -4.31
CA SER A 64 15.75 -13.77 -5.31
C SER A 64 16.50 -14.86 -6.06
N ASP A 65 15.80 -15.96 -6.30
CA ASP A 65 16.28 -17.00 -7.21
C ASP A 65 16.03 -16.53 -8.64
N ALA A 66 17.09 -16.45 -9.44
CA ALA A 66 17.07 -16.19 -10.86
C ALA A 66 17.69 -17.42 -11.55
N ASP A 67 16.84 -18.37 -11.94
CA ASP A 67 17.24 -19.62 -12.60
C ASP A 67 18.31 -20.43 -11.83
N GLY A 68 18.15 -20.55 -10.51
CA GLY A 68 19.08 -21.27 -9.63
C GLY A 68 20.31 -20.47 -9.21
N HIS A 69 20.38 -19.18 -9.56
CA HIS A 69 21.38 -18.23 -9.10
C HIS A 69 20.73 -17.24 -8.11
N ASP A 70 21.35 -17.05 -6.95
CA ASP A 70 20.89 -16.05 -5.98
C ASP A 70 21.32 -14.64 -6.45
N VAL A 71 20.34 -13.81 -6.79
CA VAL A 71 20.55 -12.36 -6.96
C VAL A 71 20.12 -11.62 -5.71
N THR A 72 20.94 -10.68 -5.25
CA THR A 72 20.67 -9.89 -4.04
C THR A 72 20.42 -8.44 -4.42
N TRP A 73 19.33 -7.85 -3.95
CA TRP A 73 18.94 -6.50 -4.35
C TRP A 73 18.26 -5.69 -3.26
N HIS A 74 18.27 -4.37 -3.49
CA HIS A 74 17.52 -3.40 -2.71
C HIS A 74 17.08 -2.26 -3.62
N ASN A 75 15.81 -1.91 -3.55
CA ASN A 75 15.25 -0.75 -4.21
C ASN A 75 14.88 0.35 -3.21
N GLY A 76 14.65 1.56 -3.68
CA GLY A 76 14.27 2.68 -2.84
C GLY A 76 13.42 3.67 -3.62
N MET A 77 12.43 4.25 -2.95
CA MET A 77 11.60 5.31 -3.51
C MET A 77 11.34 6.37 -2.45
N THR A 78 11.63 7.61 -2.80
CA THR A 78 11.16 8.80 -2.07
C THR A 78 10.25 9.61 -3.01
N ALA A 79 9.59 10.67 -2.52
CA ALA A 79 8.65 11.42 -3.36
C ALA A 79 9.38 12.24 -4.43
N GLY A 80 9.72 11.59 -5.55
CA GLY A 80 10.39 12.16 -6.73
C GLY A 80 11.66 11.44 -7.18
N MET A 81 12.23 10.52 -6.40
CA MET A 81 13.45 9.80 -6.77
C MET A 81 13.30 8.30 -6.51
N THR A 82 13.88 7.48 -7.39
CA THR A 82 13.94 6.03 -7.23
C THR A 82 15.35 5.50 -7.47
N SER A 83 15.67 4.40 -6.79
CA SER A 83 16.95 3.70 -6.93
C SER A 83 16.72 2.20 -6.92
N MET A 84 17.55 1.48 -7.66
CA MET A 84 17.62 0.02 -7.66
C MET A 84 19.08 -0.39 -7.74
N LEU A 85 19.52 -1.26 -6.83
CA LEU A 85 20.80 -1.94 -6.87
C LEU A 85 20.55 -3.44 -6.80
N VAL A 86 21.08 -4.18 -7.76
CA VAL A 86 21.11 -5.65 -7.75
C VAL A 86 22.53 -6.13 -8.03
N VAL A 87 22.94 -7.19 -7.35
CA VAL A 87 24.20 -7.89 -7.55
C VAL A 87 23.97 -9.39 -7.69
N ASP A 88 24.64 -9.99 -8.67
CA ASP A 88 24.90 -11.41 -8.76
C ASP A 88 26.40 -11.63 -8.48
N ARG A 89 26.70 -12.20 -7.31
CA ARG A 89 28.09 -12.46 -6.92
C ARG A 89 28.68 -13.68 -7.62
N GLN A 90 27.85 -14.62 -8.08
CA GLN A 90 28.33 -15.78 -8.84
C GLN A 90 28.75 -15.35 -10.24
N ALA A 91 27.93 -14.52 -10.90
CA ALA A 91 28.25 -13.95 -12.21
C ALA A 91 29.21 -12.75 -12.16
N GLN A 92 29.58 -12.28 -10.96
CA GLN A 92 30.41 -11.07 -10.76
C GLN A 92 29.84 -9.84 -11.50
N ALA A 93 28.51 -9.69 -11.47
CA ALA A 93 27.78 -8.66 -12.19
C ALA A 93 26.90 -7.84 -11.23
N GLY A 94 26.81 -6.54 -11.47
CA GLY A 94 25.94 -5.65 -10.68
C GLY A 94 25.36 -4.55 -11.54
N VAL A 95 24.11 -4.19 -11.25
CA VAL A 95 23.37 -3.14 -11.96
C VAL A 95 22.84 -2.13 -10.98
N ILE A 96 23.01 -0.85 -11.31
CA ILE A 96 22.45 0.29 -10.59
C ILE A 96 21.56 1.07 -11.56
N VAL A 97 20.30 1.29 -11.18
CA VAL A 97 19.36 2.12 -11.93
C VAL A 97 18.85 3.23 -11.04
N LEU A 98 18.90 4.48 -11.53
CA LEU A 98 18.46 5.66 -10.81
C LEU A 98 17.40 6.40 -11.62
N GLY A 99 16.34 6.87 -10.96
CA GLY A 99 15.23 7.59 -11.58
C GLY A 99 14.92 8.88 -10.85
N ASN A 100 14.56 9.92 -11.61
CA ASN A 100 14.09 11.21 -11.09
C ASN A 100 12.55 11.32 -11.11
N ARG A 101 11.87 10.18 -10.98
CA ARG A 101 10.41 10.06 -10.90
C ARG A 101 10.08 8.96 -9.92
N ALA A 102 8.95 9.09 -9.23
CA ALA A 102 8.38 8.05 -8.37
C ALA A 102 7.79 6.90 -9.23
N ARG A 103 8.65 6.14 -9.89
CA ARG A 103 8.31 4.94 -10.67
C ARG A 103 9.27 3.83 -10.28
N ASP A 104 8.71 2.67 -9.94
CA ASP A 104 9.49 1.50 -9.58
C ASP A 104 10.45 1.09 -10.72
N LEU A 105 11.69 0.78 -10.33
CA LEU A 105 12.80 0.41 -11.21
C LEU A 105 13.27 -1.03 -10.97
N THR A 106 12.63 -1.76 -10.06
CA THR A 106 13.04 -3.12 -9.67
C THR A 106 13.14 -4.03 -10.89
N GLY A 107 12.07 -4.12 -11.69
CA GLY A 107 12.06 -4.94 -12.90
C GLY A 107 13.12 -4.53 -13.94
N ALA A 108 13.35 -3.22 -14.12
CA ALA A 108 14.37 -2.73 -15.04
C ALA A 108 15.79 -3.14 -14.60
N GLY A 109 16.09 -3.07 -13.30
CA GLY A 109 17.38 -3.53 -12.77
C GLY A 109 17.61 -5.02 -12.96
N LEU A 110 16.58 -5.83 -12.72
CA LEU A 110 16.64 -7.29 -12.87
C LEU A 110 16.81 -7.71 -14.34
N ILE A 111 16.04 -7.12 -15.27
CA ILE A 111 16.15 -7.36 -16.72
C ILE A 111 17.56 -6.99 -17.23
N LEU A 112 18.08 -5.84 -16.80
CA LEU A 112 19.42 -5.41 -17.21
C LEU A 112 20.52 -6.34 -16.68
N LEU A 113 20.35 -6.90 -15.49
CA LEU A 113 21.31 -7.86 -14.93
C LEU A 113 21.24 -9.20 -15.66
N ALA A 114 20.03 -9.72 -15.91
CA ALA A 114 19.82 -10.97 -16.62
C ALA A 114 20.24 -10.90 -18.10
N GLY A 115 20.18 -9.70 -18.70
CA GLY A 115 20.41 -9.53 -20.13
C GLY A 115 19.26 -10.06 -21.00
N THR A 116 18.11 -10.37 -20.38
CA THR A 116 16.89 -10.90 -21.01
C THR A 116 15.66 -10.20 -20.42
N ASP A 117 14.56 -10.17 -21.18
CA ASP A 117 13.30 -9.58 -20.73
C ASP A 117 12.58 -10.43 -19.66
N ASP A 118 13.00 -11.69 -19.48
CA ASP A 118 12.50 -12.61 -18.47
C ASP A 118 13.65 -13.04 -17.55
N PRO A 119 13.84 -12.37 -16.39
CA PRO A 119 14.95 -12.66 -15.49
C PRO A 119 14.72 -13.93 -14.63
N GLY A 120 13.67 -14.71 -14.88
CA GLY A 120 13.35 -15.92 -14.09
C GLY A 120 12.83 -15.62 -12.67
N ILE A 121 12.81 -14.35 -12.28
CA ILE A 121 12.36 -13.89 -10.97
C ILE A 121 10.86 -13.64 -11.02
N PRO A 122 10.05 -14.25 -10.14
CA PRO A 122 8.64 -13.95 -10.04
C PRO A 122 8.42 -12.44 -9.86
N ALA A 123 7.82 -11.79 -10.86
CA ALA A 123 7.47 -10.39 -10.74
C ALA A 123 6.55 -10.22 -9.52
N PRO A 124 6.75 -9.19 -8.67
CA PRO A 124 5.80 -8.85 -7.63
C PRO A 124 4.42 -8.75 -8.29
N PRO A 125 3.38 -9.43 -7.77
CA PRO A 125 2.05 -9.32 -8.35
C PRO A 125 1.67 -7.85 -8.43
N PRO A 126 1.14 -7.38 -9.57
CA PRO A 126 0.85 -5.96 -9.80
C PRO A 126 -0.23 -5.40 -8.86
N VAL A 127 -0.85 -6.28 -8.07
CA VAL A 127 -1.92 -5.97 -7.14
C VAL A 127 -1.65 -6.69 -5.84
N ASP A 128 -1.67 -5.93 -4.74
CA ASP A 128 -1.51 -6.51 -3.40
C ASP A 128 -2.79 -7.26 -2.99
N GLY A 129 -2.69 -8.59 -2.95
CA GLY A 129 -3.81 -9.47 -2.61
C GLY A 129 -4.41 -9.20 -1.23
N ASP A 130 -3.62 -8.68 -0.29
CA ASP A 130 -4.04 -8.42 1.08
C ASP A 130 -4.96 -7.19 1.16
N THR A 131 -4.82 -6.24 0.24
CA THR A 131 -5.61 -5.00 0.20
C THR A 131 -6.72 -5.02 -0.85
N VAL A 132 -6.63 -5.85 -1.88
CA VAL A 132 -7.67 -6.02 -2.91
C VAL A 132 -9.03 -6.37 -2.33
N ALA A 133 -9.08 -7.32 -1.38
CA ALA A 133 -10.33 -7.75 -0.77
C ALA A 133 -11.03 -6.56 -0.07
N TRP A 134 -10.26 -5.70 0.60
CA TRP A 134 -10.77 -4.53 1.29
C TRP A 134 -11.27 -3.43 0.33
N VAL A 135 -10.61 -3.26 -0.81
CA VAL A 135 -11.09 -2.39 -1.89
C VAL A 135 -12.41 -2.91 -2.48
N ALA A 136 -12.46 -4.21 -2.78
CA ALA A 136 -13.64 -4.85 -3.36
C ALA A 136 -14.87 -4.77 -2.44
N VAL A 137 -14.71 -4.88 -1.12
CA VAL A 137 -15.80 -4.73 -0.14
C VAL A 137 -16.24 -3.28 0.01
N GLY A 138 -15.32 -2.31 -0.05
CA GLY A 138 -15.65 -0.90 0.17
C GLY A 138 -16.45 -0.24 -0.95
N ILE A 139 -16.17 -0.61 -2.22
CA ILE A 139 -16.86 -0.06 -3.40
C ILE A 139 -18.39 -0.21 -3.32
N PRO A 140 -18.96 -1.42 -3.10
CA PRO A 140 -20.40 -1.58 -3.02
C PRO A 140 -20.99 -0.82 -1.82
N LEU A 141 -20.27 -0.67 -0.70
CA LEU A 141 -20.75 0.11 0.45
C LEU A 141 -20.90 1.60 0.10
N VAL A 142 -19.93 2.18 -0.59
CA VAL A 142 -19.99 3.57 -1.09
C VAL A 142 -21.14 3.74 -2.09
N LEU A 143 -21.28 2.81 -3.05
CA LEU A 143 -22.35 2.87 -4.04
C LEU A 143 -23.74 2.69 -3.41
N LEU A 144 -23.89 1.77 -2.45
CA LEU A 144 -25.13 1.58 -1.70
C LEU A 144 -25.51 2.82 -0.91
N PHE A 145 -24.52 3.53 -0.35
CA PHE A 145 -24.76 4.81 0.31
C PHE A 145 -25.19 5.89 -0.68
N ALA A 146 -24.49 6.06 -1.80
CA ALA A 146 -24.86 7.03 -2.82
C ALA A 146 -26.29 6.79 -3.34
N PHE A 147 -26.61 5.52 -3.64
CA PHE A 147 -27.97 5.13 -4.02
C PHE A 147 -28.98 5.37 -2.90
N GLY A 148 -28.64 5.05 -1.66
CA GLY A 148 -29.44 5.29 -0.47
C GLY A 148 -29.71 6.78 -0.22
N ALA A 149 -28.70 7.63 -0.39
CA ALA A 149 -28.82 9.08 -0.24
C ALA A 149 -29.83 9.66 -1.23
N VAL A 150 -29.88 9.16 -2.47
CA VAL A 150 -30.80 9.64 -3.51
C VAL A 150 -32.19 9.00 -3.40
N ARG A 151 -32.27 7.68 -3.25
CA ARG A 151 -33.53 6.90 -3.33
C ARG A 151 -34.02 6.32 -2.01
N GLY A 152 -33.26 6.49 -0.94
CA GLY A 152 -33.62 6.04 0.40
C GLY A 152 -34.94 6.64 0.86
N ARG A 153 -35.71 5.81 1.58
CA ARG A 153 -37.03 6.14 2.11
C ARG A 153 -37.06 6.25 3.64
N SER A 154 -35.92 6.07 4.32
CA SER A 154 -35.84 6.21 5.77
C SER A 154 -34.46 6.68 6.22
N ARG A 155 -34.41 7.40 7.35
CA ARG A 155 -33.16 7.89 7.95
C ARG A 155 -32.28 6.73 8.41
N SER A 156 -32.86 5.70 9.04
CA SER A 156 -32.10 4.56 9.55
C SER A 156 -31.28 3.87 8.46
N ARG A 157 -31.87 3.70 7.26
CA ARG A 157 -31.20 3.03 6.14
C ARG A 157 -30.08 3.89 5.56
N VAL A 158 -30.33 5.18 5.37
CA VAL A 158 -29.33 6.13 4.86
C VAL A 158 -28.17 6.28 5.83
N LEU A 159 -28.44 6.37 7.14
CA LEU A 159 -27.42 6.40 8.18
C LEU A 159 -26.58 5.12 8.20
N GLY A 160 -27.22 3.95 8.17
CA GLY A 160 -26.51 2.66 8.15
C GLY A 160 -25.58 2.53 6.96
N GLN A 161 -26.08 2.86 5.76
CA GLN A 161 -25.28 2.84 4.55
C GLN A 161 -24.15 3.88 4.59
N GLY A 162 -24.41 5.07 5.15
CA GLY A 162 -23.41 6.12 5.33
C GLY A 162 -22.29 5.71 6.28
N LEU A 163 -22.61 5.05 7.39
CA LEU A 163 -21.62 4.47 8.31
C LEU A 163 -20.82 3.35 7.64
N GLY A 164 -21.46 2.50 6.84
CA GLY A 164 -20.78 1.50 6.03
C GLY A 164 -19.76 2.12 5.06
N ALA A 165 -20.17 3.16 4.33
CA ALA A 165 -19.29 3.90 3.42
C ALA A 165 -18.16 4.63 4.16
N ALA A 166 -18.44 5.26 5.31
CA ALA A 166 -17.42 5.91 6.13
C ALA A 166 -16.39 4.90 6.65
N GLY A 167 -16.83 3.71 7.07
CA GLY A 167 -15.94 2.62 7.49
C GLY A 167 -15.06 2.12 6.34
N ALA A 168 -15.60 2.01 5.13
CA ALA A 168 -14.82 1.64 3.95
C ALA A 168 -13.76 2.69 3.58
N VAL A 169 -14.09 3.98 3.63
CA VAL A 169 -13.13 5.07 3.38
C VAL A 169 -12.04 5.08 4.45
N LEU A 170 -12.40 4.88 5.72
CA LEU A 170 -11.44 4.76 6.81
C LEU A 170 -10.48 3.59 6.57
N LEU A 171 -11.01 2.43 6.17
CA LEU A 171 -10.21 1.25 5.86
C LEU A 171 -9.25 1.49 4.71
N TRP A 172 -9.68 2.12 3.63
CA TRP A 172 -8.77 2.48 2.53
C TRP A 172 -7.71 3.48 2.96
N GLY A 173 -8.04 4.40 3.86
CA GLY A 173 -7.06 5.27 4.49
C GLY A 173 -5.99 4.52 5.30
N ILE A 174 -6.27 3.32 5.80
CA ILE A 174 -5.32 2.50 6.57
C ILE A 174 -4.59 1.51 5.66
N ALA A 175 -5.32 0.91 4.73
CA ALA A 175 -4.83 -0.08 3.80
C ALA A 175 -3.93 0.51 2.70
N GLN A 176 -3.89 1.84 2.56
CA GLN A 176 -3.05 2.57 1.59
C GLN A 176 -3.08 1.95 0.18
N PRO A 177 -4.26 1.63 -0.40
CA PRO A 177 -4.35 0.91 -1.66
C PRO A 177 -3.85 1.72 -2.87
N TRP A 178 -3.45 2.97 -2.66
CA TRP A 178 -2.77 3.80 -3.65
C TRP A 178 -1.36 3.33 -4.01
N ASP A 179 -0.84 2.32 -3.32
CA ASP A 179 0.40 1.64 -3.68
C ASP A 179 0.27 0.86 -5.00
N TRP A 180 -0.93 0.39 -5.36
CA TRP A 180 -1.19 -0.36 -6.61
C TRP A 180 -2.36 0.16 -7.44
N ALA A 181 -3.25 0.97 -6.88
CA ALA A 181 -4.34 1.61 -7.62
C ALA A 181 -4.12 3.13 -7.75
N PRO A 182 -4.48 3.76 -8.88
CA PRO A 182 -4.32 5.20 -9.02
C PRO A 182 -5.09 5.98 -7.93
N PRO A 183 -4.46 6.93 -7.21
CA PRO A 183 -5.09 7.65 -6.09
C PRO A 183 -6.42 8.34 -6.44
N TRP A 184 -6.57 8.78 -7.70
CA TRP A 184 -7.78 9.45 -8.16
C TRP A 184 -9.03 8.57 -8.10
N THR A 185 -8.90 7.24 -8.16
CA THR A 185 -10.05 6.31 -8.06
C THR A 185 -10.70 6.38 -6.69
N PHE A 186 -9.89 6.49 -5.62
CA PHE A 186 -10.36 6.70 -4.25
C PHE A 186 -10.87 8.13 -4.02
N GLY A 187 -10.30 9.12 -4.71
CA GLY A 187 -10.83 10.48 -4.75
C GLY A 187 -12.25 10.54 -5.32
N VAL A 188 -12.53 9.80 -6.40
CA VAL A 188 -13.88 9.66 -6.95
C VAL A 188 -14.82 9.01 -5.94
N ALA A 189 -14.41 7.92 -5.29
CA ALA A 189 -15.23 7.23 -4.31
C ALA A 189 -15.54 8.11 -3.08
N LEU A 190 -14.55 8.87 -2.58
CA LEU A 190 -14.73 9.86 -1.53
C LEU A 190 -15.70 10.96 -1.97
N GLY A 191 -15.54 11.48 -3.19
CA GLY A 191 -16.43 12.49 -3.77
C GLY A 191 -17.88 12.02 -3.87
N VAL A 192 -18.09 10.78 -4.30
CA VAL A 192 -19.41 10.12 -4.32
C VAL A 192 -20.00 10.01 -2.91
N GLY A 193 -19.17 9.66 -1.92
CA GLY A 193 -19.57 9.64 -0.51
C GLY A 193 -19.99 11.02 0.00
N VAL A 194 -19.17 12.06 -0.23
CA VAL A 194 -19.47 13.44 0.17
C VAL A 194 -20.75 13.94 -0.49
N ALA A 195 -20.91 13.73 -1.80
CA ALA A 195 -22.13 14.08 -2.52
C ALA A 195 -23.36 13.35 -1.94
N GLY A 196 -23.22 12.06 -1.62
CA GLY A 196 -24.24 11.29 -0.90
C GLY A 196 -24.60 11.91 0.45
N GLY A 197 -23.61 12.35 1.23
CA GLY A 197 -23.82 13.05 2.51
C GLY A 197 -24.60 14.35 2.36
N VAL A 198 -24.23 15.17 1.37
CA VAL A 198 -24.93 16.43 1.05
C VAL A 198 -26.39 16.15 0.67
N ILE A 199 -26.64 15.20 -0.24
CA ILE A 199 -27.99 14.83 -0.67
C ILE A 199 -28.81 14.28 0.50
N ALA A 200 -28.21 13.44 1.35
CA ALA A 200 -28.86 12.90 2.54
C ALA A 200 -29.25 14.01 3.53
N ALA A 201 -28.38 15.00 3.75
CA ALA A 201 -28.65 16.16 4.59
C ALA A 201 -29.80 17.01 4.03
N MET A 202 -29.79 17.31 2.73
CA MET A 202 -30.87 18.07 2.07
C MET A 202 -32.24 17.37 2.17
N ARG A 203 -32.25 16.03 2.15
CA ARG A 203 -33.49 15.23 2.24
C ARG A 203 -33.88 14.86 3.67
N TRP A 204 -33.05 15.19 4.66
CA TRP A 204 -33.13 14.64 6.02
C TRP A 204 -34.50 14.86 6.68
N HIS A 205 -35.03 16.08 6.59
CA HIS A 205 -36.31 16.45 7.18
C HIS A 205 -37.51 15.77 6.52
N ARG A 206 -37.38 15.34 5.26
CA ARG A 206 -38.46 14.69 4.49
C ARG A 206 -38.54 13.18 4.71
N LEU A 207 -37.53 12.59 5.36
CA LEU A 207 -37.45 11.15 5.56
C LEU A 207 -37.99 10.76 6.95
N PRO A 208 -38.86 9.75 7.04
CA PRO A 208 -39.22 9.16 8.33
C PRO A 208 -38.01 8.39 8.90
N TRP A 209 -37.98 8.21 10.22
CA TRP A 209 -36.91 7.44 10.86
C TRP A 209 -36.87 5.98 10.40
N LEU A 210 -38.03 5.33 10.39
CA LEU A 210 -38.23 3.97 9.88
C LEU A 210 -39.18 4.00 8.69
N PRO A 211 -38.99 3.13 7.68
CA PRO A 211 -39.88 3.10 6.55
C PRO A 211 -41.25 2.49 6.95
N PRO A 212 -42.35 2.95 6.34
CA PRO A 212 -43.68 2.43 6.67
C PRO A 212 -43.85 0.95 6.31
N ARG A 213 -43.15 0.48 5.27
CA ARG A 213 -43.03 -0.94 4.88
C ARG A 213 -41.57 -1.34 4.89
N ARG A 214 -41.27 -2.63 5.15
CA ARG A 214 -39.91 -3.19 5.21
C ARG A 214 -39.04 -2.57 6.33
N ARG A 215 -39.56 -2.53 7.56
CA ARG A 215 -38.83 -2.04 8.75
C ARG A 215 -37.63 -2.91 9.10
N ALA A 216 -37.81 -4.22 9.16
CA ALA A 216 -36.75 -5.18 9.49
C ALA A 216 -35.46 -5.00 8.66
N PRO A 217 -35.49 -4.98 7.30
CA PRO A 217 -34.27 -4.79 6.52
C PRO A 217 -33.64 -3.39 6.69
N ALA A 218 -34.43 -2.36 7.02
CA ALA A 218 -33.89 -1.03 7.31
C ALA A 218 -33.17 -0.99 8.67
N ILE A 219 -33.63 -1.77 9.65
CA ILE A 219 -32.96 -1.95 10.94
C ILE A 219 -31.70 -2.80 10.76
N ILE A 220 -31.79 -3.92 10.04
CA ILE A 220 -30.64 -4.79 9.74
C ILE A 220 -29.54 -3.98 9.04
N ALA A 221 -29.87 -3.21 7.99
CA ALA A 221 -28.90 -2.36 7.30
C ALA A 221 -28.27 -1.30 8.23
N PHE A 222 -29.05 -0.75 9.17
CA PHE A 222 -28.54 0.18 10.17
C PHE A 222 -27.55 -0.50 11.12
N VAL A 223 -27.93 -1.65 11.70
CA VAL A 223 -27.09 -2.42 12.62
C VAL A 223 -25.80 -2.89 11.95
N LEU A 224 -25.89 -3.43 10.74
CA LEU A 224 -24.71 -3.87 9.98
C LEU A 224 -23.77 -2.70 9.67
N GLY A 225 -24.32 -1.54 9.30
CA GLY A 225 -23.53 -0.32 9.06
C GLY A 225 -22.80 0.18 10.30
N VAL A 226 -23.48 0.19 11.45
CA VAL A 226 -22.88 0.55 12.74
C VAL A 226 -21.79 -0.45 13.13
N ALA A 227 -22.10 -1.75 13.07
CA ALA A 227 -21.15 -2.81 13.42
C ALA A 227 -19.89 -2.76 12.55
N TRP A 228 -20.05 -2.60 11.23
CA TRP A 228 -18.93 -2.42 10.31
C TRP A 228 -18.09 -1.18 10.66
N PHE A 229 -18.72 -0.03 10.86
CA PHE A 229 -18.01 1.20 11.22
C PHE A 229 -17.22 1.05 12.53
N CYS A 230 -17.84 0.50 13.57
CA CYS A 230 -17.17 0.24 14.84
C CYS A 230 -15.98 -0.73 14.69
N LEU A 231 -16.13 -1.78 13.88
CA LEU A 231 -15.06 -2.73 13.60
C LEU A 231 -13.89 -2.04 12.88
N MET A 232 -14.17 -1.19 11.88
CA MET A 232 -13.15 -0.42 11.16
C MET A 232 -12.44 0.60 12.05
N VAL A 233 -13.18 1.28 12.95
CA VAL A 233 -12.57 2.20 13.94
C VAL A 233 -11.70 1.42 14.93
N GLY A 234 -12.17 0.27 15.43
CA GLY A 234 -11.39 -0.58 16.32
C GLY A 234 -10.10 -1.07 15.67
N PHE A 235 -10.18 -1.50 14.40
CA PHE A 235 -9.03 -1.89 13.61
C PHE A 235 -8.07 -0.71 13.37
N ALA A 236 -8.58 0.49 13.05
CA ALA A 236 -7.79 1.70 12.89
C ALA A 236 -7.00 2.06 14.15
N VAL A 237 -7.66 1.97 15.31
CA VAL A 237 -7.02 2.20 16.62
C VAL A 237 -5.94 1.16 16.87
N TYR A 238 -6.24 -0.12 16.63
CA TYR A 238 -5.26 -1.21 16.78
C TYR A 238 -4.01 -0.98 15.92
N VAL A 239 -4.18 -0.69 14.63
CA VAL A 239 -3.07 -0.37 13.73
C VAL A 239 -2.30 0.86 14.23
N GLY A 240 -3.02 1.90 14.68
CA GLY A 240 -2.40 3.10 15.25
C GLY A 240 -1.63 2.87 16.56
N THR A 241 -1.90 1.79 17.30
CA THR A 241 -1.09 1.40 18.48
C THR A 241 0.17 0.64 18.11
N LEU A 242 0.21 0.02 16.94
CA LEU A 242 1.41 -0.67 16.42
C LEU A 242 2.44 0.31 15.86
N ILE A 243 2.02 1.53 15.50
CA ILE A 243 2.91 2.57 14.98
C ILE A 243 3.49 3.36 16.17
N PRO A 244 4.82 3.34 16.42
CA PRO A 244 5.43 4.10 17.49
C PRO A 244 5.16 5.60 17.30
N ARG A 245 4.54 6.24 18.29
CA ARG A 245 4.39 7.70 18.29
C ARG A 245 5.71 8.32 18.73
N THR A 246 6.38 9.03 17.82
CA THR A 246 7.49 9.91 18.21
C THR A 246 6.95 11.01 19.13
N PRO A 247 7.55 11.25 20.29
CA PRO A 247 7.20 12.42 21.09
C PRO A 247 7.56 13.66 20.27
N ALA A 248 6.58 14.55 20.09
CA ALA A 248 6.82 15.87 19.51
C ALA A 248 7.75 16.63 20.46
N GLY A 249 9.00 16.80 20.03
CA GLY A 249 9.96 17.73 20.62
C GLY A 249 9.81 19.11 20.01
#